data_AF-A2EK79-F1
#
_entry.id   AF-A2EK79-F1
#
_cell.length_a   1.000
_cell.length_b   1.000
_cell.length_c   1.000
_cell.angle_alpha   90.00
_cell.angle_beta   90.00
_cell.angle_gamma   90.00
#
_symmetry.space_group_name_H-M   'P 1'
#
loop_
_entity.id
_entity.type
_entity.pdbx_description
1 polymer ?
#
loop_
_entity_poly.entity_id
_entity_poly.type
_entity_poly.pdbx_seq_one_letter_code
_entity_poly.pdbx_strand_id
1 'polypeptide(L)'
;MDTGFGDPTLSSTQLRQKAFNVIKNADRPLASIKIEKWIRNNDYELWSKVSNKCKDYVRVILSQTRGDLIAKFKALKPVAGIDKRSTFYGLCSRKYPSDAWATLSNSSKHRVKKNDDDSYEDGATN
;
A
#
# COMPACT_ATOMS: atom_id res chain seq x y z
N MET A 1 -7.66 15.34 -15.90
CA MET A 1 -6.67 14.24 -15.93
C MET A 1 -6.84 13.45 -14.65
N ASP A 2 -7.45 12.28 -14.74
CA ASP A 2 -7.65 11.40 -13.59
C ASP A 2 -6.29 10.79 -13.22
N THR A 3 -5.77 11.13 -12.03
CA THR A 3 -4.43 10.69 -11.60
C THR A 3 -4.38 9.23 -11.18
N GLY A 4 -5.47 8.47 -11.37
CA GLY A 4 -5.59 7.07 -10.95
C GLY A 4 -5.67 6.88 -9.43
N PHE A 5 -5.63 7.98 -8.66
CA PHE A 5 -5.71 7.97 -7.20
C PHE A 5 -7.12 8.24 -6.66
N GLY A 6 -8.03 8.76 -7.49
CA GLY A 6 -9.40 9.16 -7.10
C GLY A 6 -9.54 10.66 -6.80
N ASP A 7 -10.59 11.03 -6.06
CA ASP A 7 -10.98 12.41 -5.75
C ASP A 7 -9.87 13.18 -4.98
N PRO A 8 -9.30 14.27 -5.53
CA PRO A 8 -8.19 15.01 -4.93
C PRO A 8 -8.55 15.82 -3.68
N THR A 9 -9.84 15.95 -3.35
CA THR A 9 -10.30 16.62 -2.12
C THR A 9 -10.16 15.72 -0.89
N LEU A 10 -10.11 14.41 -1.09
CA LEU A 10 -9.99 13.44 -0.01
C LEU A 10 -8.55 13.37 0.50
N SER A 11 -8.39 13.45 1.83
CA SER A 11 -7.08 13.33 2.47
C SER A 11 -6.38 12.01 2.17
N SER A 12 -7.14 10.92 1.92
CA SER A 12 -6.57 9.64 1.51
C SER A 12 -5.95 9.69 0.10
N THR A 13 -6.56 10.39 -0.85
CA THR A 13 -6.05 10.58 -2.21
C THR A 13 -4.80 11.46 -2.18
N GLN A 14 -4.88 12.58 -1.47
CA GLN A 14 -3.75 13.49 -1.29
C GLN A 14 -2.55 12.76 -0.66
N LEU A 15 -2.81 11.96 0.37
CA LEU A 15 -1.79 11.11 1.00
C LEU A 15 -1.13 10.15 0.01
N ARG A 16 -1.90 9.45 -0.84
CA ARG A 16 -1.34 8.54 -1.85
C ARG A 16 -0.47 9.30 -2.85
N GLN A 17 -0.93 10.44 -3.36
CA GLN A 17 -0.18 11.27 -4.30
C GLN A 17 1.13 11.77 -3.70
N LYS A 18 1.10 12.30 -2.46
CA LYS A 18 2.31 12.76 -1.76
C LYS A 18 3.26 11.59 -1.49
N ALA A 19 2.76 10.46 -0.99
CA ALA A 19 3.58 9.28 -0.75
C ALA A 19 4.23 8.76 -2.04
N PHE A 20 3.49 8.71 -3.15
CA PHE A 20 4.02 8.32 -4.46
C PHE A 20 5.19 9.22 -4.87
N ASN A 21 5.03 10.53 -4.77
CA ASN A 21 6.07 11.50 -5.12
C ASN A 21 7.31 11.35 -4.23
N VAL A 22 7.12 11.16 -2.92
CA VAL A 22 8.22 10.99 -1.97
C VAL A 22 9.00 9.69 -2.25
N ILE A 23 8.29 8.59 -2.50
CA ILE A 23 8.92 7.30 -2.82
C ILE A 23 9.64 7.40 -4.18
N LYS A 24 9.03 8.07 -5.17
CA LYS A 24 9.63 8.30 -6.49
C LYS A 24 11.00 8.99 -6.37
N ASN A 25 11.11 9.98 -5.49
CA ASN A 25 12.32 10.77 -5.28
C ASN A 25 13.36 10.10 -4.36
N ALA A 26 12.98 9.09 -3.58
CA ALA A 26 13.87 8.49 -2.58
C ALA A 26 14.75 7.35 -3.11
N ASP A 27 14.55 6.94 -4.37
CA ASP A 27 15.24 5.84 -5.04
C ASP A 27 15.18 4.45 -4.38
N ARG A 28 14.40 4.31 -3.30
CA ARG A 28 14.22 3.06 -2.54
C ARG A 28 12.85 3.03 -1.85
N PRO A 29 12.36 1.85 -1.43
CA PRO A 29 11.19 1.75 -0.58
C PRO A 29 11.39 2.48 0.76
N LEU A 30 10.34 3.13 1.24
CA LEU A 30 10.36 3.92 2.47
C LEU A 30 9.47 3.32 3.54
N ALA A 31 9.94 3.35 4.79
CA ALA A 31 9.11 3.01 5.94
C ALA A 31 7.99 4.05 6.11
N SER A 32 6.81 3.63 6.60
CA SER A 32 5.66 4.54 6.80
C SER A 32 6.04 5.77 7.63
N ILE A 33 6.84 5.58 8.68
CA ILE A 33 7.30 6.66 9.56
C ILE A 33 8.12 7.74 8.83
N LYS A 34 8.86 7.36 7.77
CA LYS A 34 9.59 8.34 6.94
C LYS A 34 8.65 9.15 6.08
N ILE A 35 7.61 8.52 5.53
CA ILE A 35 6.57 9.18 4.74
C ILE A 35 5.76 10.13 5.64
N GLU A 36 5.34 9.68 6.82
CA GLU A 36 4.66 10.50 7.84
C GLU A 36 5.49 11.73 8.22
N LYS A 37 6.78 11.53 8.52
CA LYS A 37 7.69 12.63 8.86
C LYS A 37 7.83 13.63 7.70
N TRP A 38 7.91 13.14 6.47
CA TRP A 38 7.97 14.02 5.31
C TRP A 38 6.69 14.85 5.16
N ILE A 39 5.51 14.23 5.27
CA ILE A 39 4.23 14.94 5.16
C ILE A 39 4.11 16.00 6.27
N ARG A 40 4.42 15.63 7.52
CA ARG A 40 4.44 16.57 8.64
C ARG A 40 5.29 17.82 8.37
N ASN A 41 6.44 17.64 7.72
CA ASN A 41 7.40 18.70 7.49
C ASN A 41 7.11 19.56 6.24
N ASN A 42 6.31 19.05 5.28
CA ASN A 42 6.09 19.71 3.99
C ASN A 42 4.64 20.10 3.73
N ASP A 43 3.69 19.50 4.46
CA ASP A 43 2.26 19.68 4.27
C ASP A 43 1.54 19.49 5.61
N TYR A 44 1.68 20.49 6.49
CA TYR A 44 1.13 20.43 7.85
C TYR A 44 -0.40 20.35 7.86
N GLU A 45 -1.06 20.96 6.88
CA GLU A 45 -2.52 20.92 6.74
C GLU A 45 -2.99 19.49 6.46
N LEU A 46 -2.36 18.80 5.49
CA LEU A 46 -2.63 17.39 5.25
C LEU A 46 -2.26 16.52 6.45
N TRP A 47 -1.13 16.80 7.09
CA TRP A 47 -0.70 16.08 8.29
C TRP A 47 -1.75 16.15 9.39
N SER A 48 -2.27 17.35 9.71
CA SER A 48 -3.32 17.55 10.71
C SER A 48 -4.56 16.71 10.40
N LYS A 49 -5.00 16.70 9.14
CA LYS A 49 -6.14 15.87 8.70
C LYS A 49 -5.86 14.37 8.85
N VAL A 50 -4.64 13.93 8.54
CA VAL A 50 -4.23 12.51 8.57
C VAL A 50 -4.00 12.01 10.00
N SER A 51 -3.30 12.77 10.84
CA SER A 51 -2.96 12.39 12.21
C SER A 51 -4.18 12.26 13.11
N ASN A 52 -5.23 13.04 12.82
CA ASN A 52 -6.49 13.01 13.58
C ASN A 52 -7.39 11.81 13.24
N LYS A 53 -7.07 11.01 12.21
CA LYS A 53 -7.86 9.83 11.84
C LYS A 53 -7.52 8.63 12.72
N CYS A 54 -6.27 8.20 12.69
CA CYS A 54 -5.70 7.20 13.60
C CYS A 54 -4.17 7.20 13.48
N LYS A 55 -3.49 6.67 14.51
CA LYS A 55 -2.02 6.58 14.55
C LYS A 55 -1.43 5.85 13.33
N ASP A 56 -2.18 4.89 12.78
CA ASP A 56 -1.74 4.01 11.71
C ASP A 56 -2.28 4.41 10.32
N TYR A 57 -2.90 5.59 10.20
CA TYR A 57 -3.65 5.96 9.00
C TYR A 57 -2.81 5.89 7.73
N VAL A 58 -1.56 6.37 7.78
CA VAL A 58 -0.63 6.29 6.63
C VAL A 58 -0.40 4.84 6.21
N ARG A 59 -0.13 3.95 7.17
CA ARG A 59 0.07 2.52 6.90
C ARG A 59 -1.18 1.90 6.28
N VAL A 60 -2.37 2.23 6.78
CA VAL A 60 -3.66 1.73 6.27
C VAL A 60 -3.89 2.16 4.83
N ILE A 61 -3.77 3.45 4.53
CA ILE A 61 -4.04 3.98 3.19
C ILE A 61 -3.05 3.43 2.15
N LEU A 62 -1.77 3.36 2.49
CA LEU A 62 -0.77 2.78 1.59
C LEU A 62 -1.00 1.27 1.38
N SER A 63 -1.43 0.56 2.42
CA SER A 63 -1.78 -0.86 2.32
C SER A 63 -3.02 -1.14 1.46
N GLN A 64 -3.95 -0.19 1.39
CA GLN A 64 -5.19 -0.31 0.62
C GLN A 64 -5.09 0.34 -0.76
N THR A 65 -3.93 0.85 -1.15
CA THR A 65 -3.75 1.48 -2.46
C THR A 65 -3.89 0.42 -3.54
N ARG A 66 -4.89 0.60 -4.39
CA ARG A 66 -5.23 -0.28 -5.53
C ARG A 66 -4.53 0.21 -6.79
N GLY A 67 -4.43 -0.68 -7.78
CA GLY A 67 -3.62 -0.47 -8.97
C GLY A 67 -2.15 -0.55 -8.57
N ASP A 68 -1.33 -1.25 -9.35
CA ASP A 68 0.09 -1.51 -9.05
C ASP A 68 0.95 -0.22 -9.05
N LEU A 69 0.65 0.71 -8.14
CA LEU A 69 1.27 2.01 -7.96
C LEU A 69 2.26 1.92 -6.80
N ILE A 70 1.79 1.46 -5.65
CA ILE A 70 2.58 1.32 -4.43
C ILE A 70 2.42 -0.11 -3.90
N ALA A 71 3.55 -0.81 -3.76
CA ALA A 71 3.63 -2.15 -3.17
C ALA A 71 4.34 -2.14 -1.82
N LYS A 72 4.07 -3.18 -1.04
CA LYS A 72 4.76 -3.43 0.22
C LYS A 72 6.08 -4.14 -0.02
N PHE A 73 7.08 -3.78 0.76
CA PHE A 73 8.40 -4.37 0.75
C PHE A 73 8.85 -4.69 2.18
N LYS A 74 9.72 -5.69 2.27
CA LYS A 74 10.51 -6.01 3.44
C LYS A 74 11.98 -5.73 3.13
N ALA A 75 12.66 -5.06 4.06
CA ALA A 75 14.11 -4.90 3.98
C ALA A 75 14.79 -6.23 4.36
N LEU A 76 15.72 -6.69 3.53
CA LEU A 76 16.55 -7.88 3.78
C LEU A 76 17.79 -7.55 4.60
N LYS A 77 18.19 -6.28 4.59
CA LYS A 77 19.30 -5.72 5.37
C LYS A 77 18.74 -4.68 6.36
N PRO A 78 19.34 -4.52 7.55
CA PRO A 78 18.93 -3.48 8.50
C PRO A 78 18.98 -2.09 7.88
N VAL A 79 17.94 -1.29 8.12
CA VAL A 79 17.90 0.13 7.72
C VAL A 79 18.13 0.98 8.96
N ALA A 80 19.19 1.80 8.95
CA ALA A 80 19.58 2.61 10.09
C ALA A 80 18.42 3.47 10.62
N GLY A 81 18.18 3.38 11.94
CA GLY A 81 17.14 4.14 12.64
C GLY A 81 15.69 3.70 12.34
N ILE A 82 15.48 2.49 11.80
CA ILE A 82 14.15 1.93 11.51
C ILE A 82 14.04 0.53 12.15
N ASP A 83 12.94 0.26 12.86
CA ASP A 83 12.65 -1.06 13.45
C ASP A 83 12.57 -2.12 12.34
N LYS A 84 13.19 -3.29 12.55
CA LYS A 84 13.24 -4.41 11.59
C LYS A 84 11.87 -4.95 11.16
N ARG A 85 10.82 -4.71 11.96
CA ARG A 85 9.43 -5.10 11.70
C ARG A 85 8.67 -4.06 10.88
N SER A 86 9.29 -2.92 10.56
CA SER A 86 8.66 -1.87 9.79
C SER A 86 8.27 -2.35 8.40
N THR A 87 7.07 -1.98 7.96
CA THR A 87 6.65 -2.16 6.57
C THR A 87 7.21 -1.02 5.72
N PHE A 88 7.80 -1.37 4.58
CA PHE A 88 8.28 -0.42 3.59
C PHE A 88 7.33 -0.36 2.39
N TYR A 89 7.29 0.79 1.73
CA TYR A 89 6.44 1.06 0.58
C TYR A 89 7.29 1.56 -0.58
N GLY A 90 7.16 0.91 -1.74
CA GLY A 90 7.91 1.19 -2.96
C GLY A 90 6.99 1.27 -4.18
N LEU A 91 7.48 1.80 -5.30
CA LEU A 91 6.71 1.86 -6.54
C LEU A 91 6.75 0.50 -7.26
N CYS A 92 5.60 0.00 -7.72
CA CYS A 92 5.59 -1.30 -8.44
C CYS A 92 6.26 -1.21 -9.82
N SER A 93 6.24 -0.02 -10.44
CA SER A 93 6.90 0.23 -11.73
C SER A 93 8.43 0.23 -11.65
N ARG A 94 9.00 0.16 -10.44
CA ARG A 94 10.44 0.23 -10.21
C ARG A 94 10.99 -1.12 -9.75
N LYS A 95 12.13 -1.51 -10.32
CA LYS A 95 12.92 -2.64 -9.85
C LYS A 95 13.87 -2.16 -8.75
N TYR A 96 13.77 -2.77 -7.59
CA TYR A 96 14.69 -2.54 -6.47
C TYR A 96 15.69 -3.70 -6.36
N PRO A 97 16.89 -3.48 -5.79
CA PRO A 97 17.88 -4.55 -5.61
C PRO A 97 17.29 -5.70 -4.78
N SER A 98 17.30 -6.91 -5.35
CA SER A 98 16.69 -8.10 -4.75
C SER A 98 17.43 -8.62 -3.52
N ASP A 99 18.69 -8.22 -3.34
CA ASP A 99 19.51 -8.52 -2.16
C ASP A 99 19.23 -7.57 -0.98
N ALA A 100 18.53 -6.45 -1.23
CA ALA A 100 18.18 -5.46 -0.23
C ALA A 100 16.68 -5.44 0.08
N TRP A 101 15.84 -5.79 -0.90
CA TRP A 101 14.38 -5.65 -0.81
C TRP A 101 13.65 -6.88 -1.34
N ALA A 102 12.71 -7.38 -0.55
CA ALA A 102 11.76 -8.40 -1.00
C ALA A 102 10.36 -7.78 -1.10
N THR A 103 9.72 -7.89 -2.26
CA THR A 103 8.32 -7.49 -2.44
C THR A 103 7.44 -8.42 -1.62
N LEU A 104 6.62 -7.85 -0.75
CA LEU A 104 5.56 -8.59 -0.07
C LEU A 104 4.39 -8.62 -1.07
N SER A 105 4.16 -9.78 -1.69
CA SER A 105 3.10 -9.92 -2.70
C SER A 105 1.81 -9.29 -2.20
N ASN A 106 1.20 -8.40 -2.99
CA ASN A 106 -0.18 -7.94 -2.79
C ASN A 106 -1.11 -9.13 -3.10
N SER A 107 -1.10 -10.16 -2.25
CA SER A 107 -2.00 -11.29 -2.36
C SER A 107 -3.37 -10.91 -1.80
N SER A 108 -3.98 -9.84 -2.33
CA SER A 108 -5.40 -9.87 -2.64
C SER A 108 -5.56 -10.66 -3.93
N LYS A 109 -5.19 -11.95 -3.90
CA LYS A 109 -5.78 -12.91 -4.81
C LYS A 109 -7.27 -12.82 -4.49
N HIS A 110 -8.05 -12.22 -5.39
CA HIS A 110 -9.47 -12.50 -5.49
C HIS A 110 -9.59 -14.03 -5.42
N ARG A 111 -10.04 -14.57 -4.28
CA ARG A 111 -10.63 -15.90 -4.27
C ARG A 111 -11.87 -15.75 -5.15
N VAL A 112 -11.77 -16.15 -6.40
CA VAL A 112 -12.94 -16.47 -7.21
C VAL A 112 -13.67 -17.54 -6.39
N LYS A 113 -14.82 -17.14 -5.83
CA LYS A 113 -15.75 -18.06 -5.20
C LYS A 113 -16.20 -19.01 -6.33
N LYS A 114 -15.60 -20.20 -6.40
CA LYS A 114 -16.23 -21.31 -7.14
C LYS A 114 -17.56 -21.54 -6.42
N ASN A 115 -18.66 -21.21 -7.09
CA ASN A 115 -19.94 -21.79 -6.74
C ASN A 115 -19.84 -23.24 -7.22
N ASP A 116 -19.67 -24.16 -6.27
CA ASP A 116 -19.96 -25.57 -6.53
C ASP A 116 -21.49 -25.64 -6.58
N ASP A 117 -22.02 -25.79 -7.79
CA ASP A 117 -23.44 -25.98 -8.06
C ASP A 117 -23.77 -27.44 -7.72
N ASP A 118 -24.37 -27.64 -6.55
CA ASP A 118 -24.89 -28.91 -6.06
C ASP A 118 -26.03 -29.38 -7.00
N SER A 119 -25.68 -30.17 -8.01
CA SER A 119 -26.67 -30.84 -8.86
C SER A 119 -27.30 -31.99 -8.07
N TYR A 120 -28.55 -31.80 -7.67
CA TYR A 120 -29.41 -32.80 -7.01
C TYR A 120 -29.70 -33.96 -7.99
N GLU A 121 -29.37 -35.20 -7.63
CA GLU A 121 -29.88 -36.38 -8.33
C GLU A 121 -31.34 -36.63 -7.93
N ASP A 122 -32.24 -36.64 -8.90
CA ASP A 122 -33.62 -37.10 -8.74
C ASP A 122 -33.73 -38.55 -9.22
N GLY A 123 -33.96 -39.45 -8.27
CA GLY A 123 -34.18 -40.87 -8.52
C GLY A 123 -35.62 -41.13 -8.96
N ALA A 124 -35.81 -41.51 -10.21
CA ALA A 124 -37.04 -42.13 -10.67
C ALA A 124 -36.92 -43.66 -10.57
N THR A 125 -37.54 -44.21 -9.54
CA THR A 125 -37.84 -45.64 -9.36
C THR A 125 -38.77 -46.13 -10.48
N ASN A 126 -38.49 -47.33 -10.98
CA ASN A 126 -39.41 -48.12 -11.82
C ASN A 126 -39.90 -49.33 -11.03
#